data_AF-A0A9D2KV61-F1
#
_entry.id   AF-A0A9D2KV61-F1
#
_cell.length_a   1.000
_cell.length_b   1.000
_cell.length_c   1.000
_cell.angle_alpha   90.00
_cell.angle_beta   90.00
_cell.angle_gamma   90.00
#
_symmetry.space_group_name_H-M   'P 1'
#
loop_
_entity.id
_entity.type
_entity.pdbx_description
1 polymer ?
#
loop_
_entity_poly.entity_id
_entity_poly.type
_entity_poly.pdbx_seq_one_letter_code
_entity_poly.pdbx_strand_id
1 'polypeptide(L)'
;MEYIFQILCGMLYLFGLLFGWNYQETSVYVCIYAFPFLMLVPFVLTSARAFYIFLRGQRKTLTTILLLLVVAATGCAFAGSLCYFHKFNIDGSVYDQYRYCMDWLYETAAHLHMSYEMLNMWIYVFGPLLSFVFLGLVNMGLTRAKR
;
A
#
# COMPACT_ATOMS: atom_id res chain seq x y z
N MET A 1 -17.48 -6.39 -7.69
CA MET A 1 -16.12 -5.81 -7.60
C MET A 1 -15.98 -4.61 -8.53
N GLU A 2 -16.34 -4.74 -9.81
CA GLU A 2 -16.29 -3.66 -10.79
C GLU A 2 -17.04 -2.38 -10.36
N TYR A 3 -18.24 -2.48 -9.80
CA TYR A 3 -19.00 -1.32 -9.31
C TYR A 3 -18.29 -0.57 -8.16
N ILE A 4 -17.67 -1.30 -7.23
CA ILE A 4 -16.90 -0.71 -6.12
C ILE A 4 -15.67 0.01 -6.68
N PHE A 5 -14.99 -0.63 -7.63
CA PHE A 5 -13.84 -0.05 -8.31
C PHE A 5 -14.21 1.26 -9.03
N GLN A 6 -15.32 1.29 -9.78
CA GLN A 6 -15.80 2.50 -10.45
C GLN A 6 -16.12 3.63 -9.47
N ILE A 7 -16.75 3.33 -8.32
CA ILE A 7 -17.00 4.32 -7.26
C ILE A 7 -15.67 4.88 -6.74
N LEU A 8 -14.69 4.04 -6.45
CA LEU A 8 -13.39 4.46 -5.95
C LEU A 8 -12.64 5.33 -6.96
N CYS A 9 -12.67 4.97 -8.25
CA CYS A 9 -12.12 5.79 -9.33
C CYS A 9 -12.84 7.15 -9.42
N GLY A 10 -14.17 7.17 -9.27
CA GLY A 10 -14.96 8.40 -9.22
C GLY A 10 -14.59 9.28 -8.03
N MET A 11 -14.43 8.71 -6.84
CA MET A 11 -13.97 9.43 -5.64
C MET A 11 -12.56 9.98 -5.82
N LEU A 12 -11.66 9.19 -6.40
CA LEU A 12 -10.31 9.63 -6.73
C LEU A 12 -10.35 10.83 -7.68
N TYR A 13 -11.16 10.76 -8.73
CA TYR A 13 -11.34 11.87 -9.67
C TYR A 13 -11.87 13.14 -8.99
N LEU A 14 -12.91 13.01 -8.15
CA LEU A 14 -13.47 14.13 -7.40
C LEU A 14 -12.43 14.79 -6.47
N PHE A 15 -11.56 13.99 -5.85
CA PHE A 15 -10.44 14.52 -5.06
C PHE A 15 -9.45 15.31 -5.93
N GLY A 16 -9.11 14.78 -7.10
CA GLY A 16 -8.24 15.44 -8.07
C GLY A 16 -8.77 16.79 -8.55
N LEU A 17 -10.08 16.90 -8.75
CA LEU A 17 -10.73 18.14 -9.16
C LEU A 17 -10.50 19.29 -8.17
N LEU A 18 -10.32 19.01 -6.87
CA LEU A 18 -9.99 20.03 -5.87
C LEU A 18 -8.64 20.72 -6.13
N PHE A 19 -7.75 20.05 -6.86
CA PHE A 19 -6.41 20.54 -7.23
C PHE A 19 -6.32 20.94 -8.71
N GLY A 20 -7.43 20.90 -9.45
CA GLY A 20 -7.46 21.17 -10.89
C GLY A 20 -6.82 20.07 -11.75
N TRP A 21 -6.67 18.85 -11.20
CA TRP A 21 -6.07 17.73 -11.91
C TRP A 21 -7.08 16.93 -12.71
N ASN A 22 -6.63 16.38 -13.84
CA ASN A 22 -7.39 15.35 -14.56
C ASN A 22 -7.23 13.97 -13.89
N TYR A 23 -7.99 12.97 -14.37
CA TYR A 23 -7.96 11.63 -13.77
C TYR A 23 -6.58 10.96 -13.83
N GLN A 24 -5.83 11.17 -14.91
CA GLN A 24 -4.51 10.57 -15.10
C GLN A 24 -3.52 11.17 -14.10
N GLU A 25 -3.45 12.50 -14.03
CA GLU A 25 -2.65 13.25 -13.06
C GLU A 25 -2.98 12.83 -11.63
N THR A 26 -4.26 12.72 -11.31
CA THR A 26 -4.69 12.32 -9.96
C THR A 26 -4.25 10.90 -9.64
N SER A 27 -4.39 9.98 -10.59
CA SER A 27 -3.93 8.59 -10.44
C SER A 27 -2.42 8.53 -10.21
N VAL A 28 -1.65 9.34 -10.94
CA VAL A 28 -0.19 9.39 -10.76
C VAL A 28 0.15 10.02 -9.40
N TYR A 29 -0.34 11.22 -9.09
CA TYR A 29 0.06 11.90 -7.87
C TYR A 29 -0.42 11.18 -6.60
N VAL A 30 -1.60 10.59 -6.62
CA VAL A 30 -2.16 9.89 -5.46
C VAL A 30 -1.69 8.45 -5.41
N CYS A 31 -2.05 7.64 -6.40
CA CYS A 31 -1.83 6.20 -6.35
C CYS A 31 -0.35 5.87 -6.57
N ILE A 32 0.32 6.57 -7.48
CA ILE A 32 1.74 6.34 -7.71
C ILE A 32 2.56 7.04 -6.63
N TYR A 33 2.50 8.37 -6.48
CA TYR A 33 3.44 9.07 -5.58
C TYR A 33 3.03 9.05 -4.11
N ALA A 34 1.82 9.45 -3.75
CA ALA A 34 1.44 9.63 -2.33
C ALA A 34 1.28 8.30 -1.59
N PHE A 35 0.73 7.29 -2.26
CA PHE A 35 0.33 6.04 -1.65
C PHE A 35 1.49 5.23 -1.04
N PRO A 36 2.67 5.16 -1.67
CA PRO A 36 3.81 4.46 -1.08
C PRO A 36 4.36 5.13 0.17
N PHE A 37 4.26 6.47 0.27
CA PHE A 37 4.58 7.18 1.52
C PHE A 37 3.56 6.85 2.61
N LEU A 38 2.29 6.70 2.27
CA LEU A 38 1.27 6.22 3.22
C LEU A 38 1.56 4.80 3.73
N MET A 39 2.19 3.95 2.91
CA MET A 39 2.62 2.60 3.30
C MET A 39 3.93 2.57 4.09
N LEU A 40 4.82 3.54 3.87
CA LEU A 40 6.09 3.64 4.58
C LEU A 40 5.90 3.90 6.08
N VAL A 41 4.95 4.77 6.45
CA VAL A 41 4.68 5.11 7.87
C VAL A 41 4.32 3.87 8.71
N PRO A 42 3.30 3.06 8.37
CA PRO A 42 2.99 1.85 9.12
C PRO A 42 4.13 0.83 9.05
N PHE A 43 4.85 0.70 7.93
CA PHE A 43 6.04 -0.17 7.83
C PHE A 43 7.13 0.22 8.86
N VAL A 44 7.51 1.50 8.92
CA VAL A 44 8.53 1.99 9.85
C VAL A 44 8.09 1.82 11.30
N LEU A 45 6.84 2.19 11.62
CA LEU A 45 6.31 2.09 12.98
C LEU A 45 6.22 0.64 13.47
N THR A 46 5.77 -0.28 12.60
CA THR A 46 5.68 -1.71 12.94
C THR A 46 7.07 -2.33 13.08
N SER A 47 8.00 -2.01 12.17
CA SER A 47 9.39 -2.48 12.21
C SER A 47 10.12 -2.00 13.47
N ALA A 48 10.03 -0.71 13.79
CA ALA A 48 10.64 -0.13 14.98
C ALA A 48 10.09 -0.78 16.28
N ARG A 49 8.79 -1.06 16.32
CA ARG A 49 8.17 -1.75 17.46
C ARG A 49 8.56 -3.23 17.55
N ALA A 50 8.61 -3.95 16.43
CA ALA A 50 9.09 -5.33 16.39
C ALA A 50 10.52 -5.41 16.96
N PHE A 51 11.38 -4.50 16.53
CA PHE A 51 12.75 -4.39 17.00
C PHE A 51 12.83 -4.06 18.50
N TYR A 52 12.02 -3.12 19.00
CA TYR A 52 11.96 -2.79 20.42
C TYR A 52 11.54 -3.98 21.31
N ILE A 53 10.53 -4.75 20.88
CA ILE A 53 10.06 -5.94 21.60
C ILE A 53 11.14 -7.02 21.62
N PHE A 54 11.82 -7.21 20.49
CA PHE A 54 12.95 -8.12 20.37
C PHE A 54 14.08 -7.76 21.35
N LEU A 55 14.49 -6.49 21.40
CA LEU A 55 15.53 -6.01 22.32
C LEU A 55 15.16 -6.18 23.80
N ARG A 56 13.87 -6.07 24.16
CA ARG A 56 13.37 -6.24 25.53
C ARG A 56 13.27 -7.71 25.96
N GLY A 57 13.57 -8.67 25.10
CA GLY A 57 13.53 -10.11 25.42
C GLY A 57 12.12 -10.63 25.76
N GLN A 58 11.06 -9.88 25.41
CA GLN A 58 9.69 -10.31 25.70
C GLN A 58 9.28 -11.43 24.73
N ARG A 59 9.30 -12.67 25.22
CA ARG A 59 8.88 -13.86 24.47
C ARG A 59 7.36 -13.96 24.36
N LYS A 60 6.75 -13.09 23.56
CA LYS A 60 5.37 -13.27 23.09
C LYS A 60 5.41 -13.80 21.67
N THR A 61 5.64 -15.10 21.52
CA THR A 61 5.86 -15.78 20.24
C THR A 61 4.80 -15.41 19.21
N LEU A 62 3.52 -15.38 19.59
CA LEU A 62 2.42 -14.99 18.71
C LEU A 62 2.49 -13.51 18.28
N THR A 63 2.78 -12.59 19.20
CA THR A 63 2.88 -11.15 18.91
C THR A 63 4.08 -10.85 18.01
N THR A 64 5.21 -11.52 18.23
CA THR A 64 6.41 -11.38 17.40
C THR A 64 6.16 -11.95 15.99
N ILE A 65 5.52 -13.11 15.86
CA ILE A 65 5.15 -13.69 14.56
C ILE A 65 4.21 -12.76 13.80
N LEU A 66 3.16 -12.24 14.45
CA LEU A 66 2.23 -11.29 13.85
C LEU A 66 2.95 -10.01 13.40
N LEU A 67 3.84 -9.45 14.21
CA LEU A 67 4.65 -8.30 13.83
C LEU A 67 5.53 -8.57 12.60
N LEU A 68 6.19 -9.74 12.54
CA LEU A 68 7.02 -10.11 11.40
C LEU A 68 6.19 -10.30 10.11
N LEU A 69 5.01 -10.91 10.20
CA LEU A 69 4.09 -11.03 9.06
C LEU A 69 3.65 -9.66 8.55
N VAL A 70 3.41 -8.71 9.45
CA VAL A 70 3.02 -7.35 9.10
C VAL A 70 4.17 -6.61 8.42
N VAL A 71 5.39 -6.72 8.97
CA VAL A 71 6.59 -6.15 8.35
C VAL A 71 6.83 -6.76 6.97
N ALA A 72 6.65 -8.07 6.80
CA ALA A 72 6.78 -8.72 5.49
C ALA A 72 5.72 -8.22 4.50
N ALA A 73 4.44 -8.16 4.91
CA ALA A 73 3.35 -7.70 4.05
C ALA A 73 3.51 -6.22 3.64
N THR A 74 3.78 -5.34 4.62
CA THR A 74 4.02 -3.91 4.37
C THR A 74 5.32 -3.69 3.58
N GLY A 75 6.36 -4.46 3.84
CA GLY A 75 7.63 -4.42 3.12
C GLY A 75 7.50 -4.87 1.67
N CYS A 76 6.75 -5.94 1.39
CA CYS A 76 6.46 -6.38 0.03
C CYS A 76 5.63 -5.33 -0.73
N ALA A 77 4.60 -4.76 -0.10
CA ALA A 77 3.80 -3.69 -0.69
C ALA A 77 4.64 -2.45 -0.99
N PHE A 78 5.51 -2.05 -0.05
CA PHE A 78 6.42 -0.92 -0.20
C PHE A 78 7.51 -1.18 -1.26
N ALA A 79 8.10 -2.37 -1.28
CA ALA A 79 9.09 -2.77 -2.28
C ALA A 79 8.47 -2.83 -3.68
N GLY A 80 7.23 -3.34 -3.81
CA GLY A 80 6.46 -3.28 -5.06
C GLY A 80 6.30 -1.84 -5.54
N SER A 81 5.97 -0.92 -4.64
CA SER A 81 5.89 0.50 -4.97
C SER A 81 7.24 1.19 -5.21
N LEU A 82 8.34 0.71 -4.64
CA LEU A 82 9.69 1.26 -4.88
C LEU A 82 10.30 0.76 -6.20
N CYS A 83 10.17 -0.54 -6.50
CA CYS A 83 10.54 -1.11 -7.79
C CYS A 83 9.78 -0.42 -8.92
N TYR A 84 8.54 -0.01 -8.63
CA TYR A 84 7.80 0.91 -9.45
C TYR A 84 8.59 2.22 -9.59
N PHE A 85 8.76 3.05 -8.54
CA PHE A 85 9.41 4.36 -8.61
C PHE A 85 10.81 4.44 -9.20
N HIS A 86 11.66 3.42 -8.98
CA HIS A 86 13.03 3.45 -9.52
C HIS A 86 13.04 3.56 -11.04
N LYS A 87 11.98 3.07 -11.71
CA LYS A 87 11.82 3.13 -13.16
C LYS A 87 11.19 4.44 -13.67
N PHE A 88 10.61 5.28 -12.79
CA PHE A 88 9.87 6.51 -13.16
C PHE A 88 10.70 7.79 -13.14
N ASN A 89 11.94 7.75 -12.67
CA ASN A 89 12.80 8.94 -12.65
C ASN A 89 13.45 9.25 -14.01
N ILE A 90 12.79 8.86 -15.10
CA ILE A 90 13.25 9.00 -16.48
C ILE A 90 12.26 9.91 -17.21
N ASP A 91 12.48 11.23 -17.17
CA ASP A 91 12.08 12.30 -18.11
C ASP A 91 10.71 12.26 -18.86
N GLY A 92 9.77 11.40 -18.48
CA GLY A 92 8.52 11.14 -19.17
C GLY A 92 7.35 11.98 -18.67
N SER A 93 6.42 12.29 -19.57
CA SER A 93 5.20 13.04 -19.22
C SER A 93 4.33 12.26 -18.24
N VAL A 94 3.45 12.95 -17.49
CA VAL A 94 2.49 12.29 -16.58
C VAL A 94 1.66 11.22 -17.29
N TYR A 95 1.33 11.44 -18.56
CA TYR A 95 0.62 10.48 -19.39
C TYR A 95 1.42 9.19 -19.62
N ASP A 96 2.73 9.29 -19.87
CA ASP A 96 3.59 8.12 -20.07
C ASP A 96 3.68 7.28 -18.80
N GLN A 97 3.77 7.96 -17.65
CA GLN A 97 3.81 7.31 -16.35
C GLN A 97 2.49 6.59 -16.03
N TYR A 98 1.36 7.24 -16.33
CA TYR A 98 0.04 6.64 -16.20
C TYR A 98 -0.11 5.40 -17.09
N ARG A 99 0.25 5.52 -18.38
CA ARG A 99 0.13 4.43 -19.34
C ARG A 99 0.98 3.22 -18.93
N TYR A 100 2.22 3.45 -18.55
CA TYR A 100 3.10 2.38 -18.07
C TYR A 100 2.51 1.70 -16.82
N CYS A 101 1.89 2.46 -15.90
CA CYS A 101 1.18 1.89 -14.76
C CYS A 101 0.09 0.92 -15.19
N MET A 102 -0.75 1.34 -16.13
CA MET A 102 -1.85 0.56 -16.64
C MET A 102 -1.34 -0.73 -17.29
N ASP A 103 -0.35 -0.61 -18.17
CA ASP A 103 0.24 -1.75 -18.88
C ASP A 103 0.80 -2.79 -17.89
N TRP A 104 1.58 -2.34 -16.89
CA TRP A 104 2.11 -3.25 -15.86
C TRP A 104 1.02 -3.91 -15.02
N LEU A 105 -0.04 -3.18 -14.64
CA LEU A 105 -1.17 -3.73 -13.91
C LEU A 105 -1.91 -4.77 -14.75
N TYR A 106 -2.11 -4.53 -16.04
CA TYR A 106 -2.74 -5.50 -16.94
C TYR A 106 -1.89 -6.77 -17.10
N GLU A 107 -0.57 -6.62 -17.33
CA GLU A 107 0.36 -7.74 -17.45
C GLU A 107 0.40 -8.57 -16.16
N THR A 108 0.51 -7.90 -15.01
CA THR A 108 0.55 -8.56 -13.70
C THR A 108 -0.77 -9.25 -13.38
N ALA A 109 -1.91 -8.63 -13.72
CA ALA A 109 -3.22 -9.22 -13.53
C ALA A 109 -3.38 -10.49 -14.38
N ALA A 110 -2.90 -10.45 -15.64
CA ALA A 110 -2.87 -11.62 -16.51
C ALA A 110 -1.99 -12.75 -15.96
N HIS A 111 -0.79 -12.43 -15.48
CA HIS A 111 0.13 -13.41 -14.86
C HIS A 111 -0.44 -14.05 -13.59
N LEU A 112 -1.22 -13.30 -12.81
CA LEU A 112 -1.86 -13.77 -11.58
C LEU A 112 -3.25 -14.37 -11.82
N HIS A 113 -3.68 -14.50 -13.08
CA HIS A 113 -5.03 -14.96 -13.47
C HIS A 113 -6.16 -14.22 -12.73
N MET A 114 -6.01 -12.90 -12.56
CA MET A 114 -7.01 -12.04 -11.93
C MET A 114 -7.40 -10.87 -12.83
N SER A 115 -8.52 -10.21 -12.53
CA SER A 115 -8.91 -9.02 -13.26
C SER A 115 -8.05 -7.81 -12.85
N TYR A 116 -7.93 -6.85 -13.76
CA TYR A 116 -7.23 -5.58 -13.50
C TYR A 116 -7.81 -4.85 -12.28
N GLU A 117 -9.14 -4.79 -12.16
CA GLU A 117 -9.84 -4.13 -11.05
C GLU A 117 -9.52 -4.81 -9.72
N MET A 118 -9.45 -6.15 -9.72
CA MET A 118 -9.10 -6.93 -8.53
C MET A 118 -7.67 -6.63 -8.08
N LEU A 119 -6.71 -6.66 -9.01
CA LEU A 119 -5.31 -6.34 -8.70
C LEU A 119 -5.16 -4.90 -8.20
N ASN A 120 -5.82 -3.95 -8.87
CA ASN A 120 -5.79 -2.54 -8.51
C ASN A 120 -6.33 -2.32 -7.08
N MET A 121 -7.47 -2.94 -6.73
CA MET A 121 -7.98 -2.89 -5.35
C MET A 121 -7.07 -3.59 -4.34
N TRP A 122 -6.40 -4.69 -4.70
CA TRP A 122 -5.42 -5.33 -3.81
C TRP A 122 -4.27 -4.40 -3.45
N ILE A 123 -3.71 -3.72 -4.43
CA ILE A 123 -2.57 -2.83 -4.24
C ILE A 123 -3.03 -1.55 -3.52
N TYR A 124 -4.08 -0.90 -4.01
CA TYR A 124 -4.43 0.46 -3.61
C TYR A 124 -5.52 0.58 -2.55
N VAL A 125 -6.11 -0.54 -2.10
CA VAL A 125 -7.15 -0.51 -1.05
C VAL A 125 -6.86 -1.54 0.03
N PHE A 126 -6.81 -2.83 -0.34
CA PHE A 126 -6.71 -3.90 0.65
C PHE A 126 -5.33 -3.95 1.30
N GLY A 127 -4.24 -3.75 0.55
CA GLY A 127 -2.88 -3.75 1.07
C GLY A 127 -2.69 -2.79 2.26
N PRO A 128 -2.98 -1.49 2.13
CA PRO A 128 -2.90 -0.57 3.26
C PRO A 128 -3.92 -0.84 4.34
N LEU A 129 -5.17 -1.15 3.98
CA LEU A 129 -6.21 -1.36 4.97
C LEU A 129 -5.84 -2.52 5.90
N LEU A 130 -5.34 -3.63 5.35
CA LEU A 130 -4.78 -4.73 6.12
C LEU A 130 -3.61 -4.24 6.98
N SER A 131 -2.68 -3.48 6.41
CA SER A 131 -1.52 -2.94 7.13
C SER A 131 -1.91 -2.10 8.36
N PHE A 132 -2.91 -1.23 8.23
CA PHE A 132 -3.44 -0.41 9.32
C PHE A 132 -4.23 -1.22 10.35
N VAL A 133 -5.09 -2.15 9.91
CA VAL A 133 -5.83 -3.04 10.80
C VAL A 133 -4.87 -3.87 11.65
N PHE A 134 -3.85 -4.45 11.03
CA PHE A 134 -2.83 -5.21 11.73
C PHE A 134 -2.02 -4.37 12.72
N LEU A 135 -1.62 -3.15 12.35
CA LEU A 135 -0.99 -2.21 13.28
C LEU A 135 -1.90 -1.94 14.50
N GLY A 136 -3.20 -1.72 14.26
CA GLY A 136 -4.20 -1.54 15.31
C GLY A 136 -4.32 -2.76 16.24
N LEU A 137 -4.41 -3.97 15.67
CA LEU A 137 -4.51 -5.22 16.43
C LEU A 137 -3.27 -5.48 17.30
N VAL A 138 -2.07 -5.26 16.75
CA VAL A 138 -0.82 -5.37 17.51
C VAL A 138 -0.81 -4.39 18.67
N ASN A 139 -1.24 -3.15 18.45
CA ASN A 139 -1.29 -2.13 19.50
C ASN A 139 -2.26 -2.51 20.63
N MET A 140 -3.44 -3.01 20.27
CA MET A 140 -4.44 -3.45 21.25
C MET A 140 -3.95 -4.66 22.06
N GLY A 141 -3.39 -5.69 21.40
CA GLY A 141 -2.86 -6.88 22.07
C GLY A 141 -1.72 -6.57 23.04
N LEU A 142 -0.87 -5.59 22.71
CA LEU A 142 0.21 -5.14 23.58
C LEU A 142 -0.28 -4.30 24.77
N THR A 143 -1.28 -3.43 24.58
CA THR A 143 -1.86 -2.66 25.69
C THR A 143 -2.59 -3.53 26.71
N ARG A 144 -3.29 -4.58 26.27
CA ARG A 144 -3.95 -5.52 27.18
C ARG A 144 -2.96 -6.33 28.02
N ALA A 145 -1.79 -6.63 27.48
CA ALA A 145 -0.79 -7.41 28.20
C ALA A 145 0.13 -6.58 29.11
N LYS A 146 -0.18 -5.29 29.32
CA LYS A 146 0.41 -4.42 30.35
C LYS A 146 -0.51 -4.22 31.57
N ARG A 147 -1.78 -4.62 31.47
CA ARG A 147 -2.70 -4.72 32.62
C ARG A 147 -2.64 -6.15 33.15
#